data_AF-A0A7S4EC95-F1
#
_entry.id   AF-A0A7S4EC95-F1
#
_cell.length_a   1.000
_cell.length_b   1.000
_cell.length_c   1.000
_cell.angle_alpha   90.00
_cell.angle_beta   90.00
_cell.angle_gamma   90.00
#
_symmetry.space_group_name_H-M   'P 1'
#
loop_
_entity.id
_entity.type
_entity.pdbx_description
1 polymer ?
#
loop_
_entity_poly.entity_id
_entity_poly.type
_entity_poly.pdbx_seq_one_letter_code
_entity_poly.pdbx_strand_id
1 'polypeptide(L)'
;MGKGGQRKPFIISEENKDLLSGKAYGATLLAPEDAWIAHLDHEKFREDVHQIGKTLSNNQGKEDLRHLSKIVWMSRLCQWIGFATMWYCVNPVSIFFLSMGTLSRWTIIGHHVCHGGFDKCDKSKRYNRFTFGVGSLFRRCCDWLDWMMVEAWNVEHNQLHHYHLGEVSDPDLVEHNMEYLRTLDAPMAVKYAACVFMAFTWKWWYYAPNTFKQLKANERRRKGIPQPGSVTAPQTFDFGWLIGMGDHTHFSGTEFLVRCLGPYFVQRFVLAPLPFLMIGWPAYFRSLITLALAELCTNLHSFIVIATNHAGFDLYRFEKHCKPRSSTFYLRQVISSANFACGDDITDFLHGFLNYQVEHHLWPDLSMRSYQKAQPLIQALCAEHGVPYVKEPVLKRTMDLVDIMVGKTSMRKYPTAYEYGPDMVEGAAAH
;
A
#
# COMPACT_ATOMS: atom_id res chain seq x y z
N MET A 1 34.26 -28.48 36.54
CA MET A 1 33.01 -27.70 36.76
C MET A 1 33.38 -26.22 36.86
N GLY A 2 33.33 -25.51 35.73
CA GLY A 2 33.61 -24.07 35.68
C GLY A 2 32.38 -23.29 36.14
N LYS A 3 32.58 -22.36 37.09
CA LYS A 3 31.53 -21.47 37.61
C LYS A 3 30.96 -20.63 36.46
N GLY A 4 29.71 -20.92 36.07
CA GLY A 4 28.94 -20.08 35.17
C GLY A 4 28.75 -18.70 35.79
N GLY A 5 29.43 -17.70 35.24
CA GLY A 5 29.13 -16.31 35.53
C GLY A 5 27.71 -16.04 35.07
N GLN A 6 26.81 -15.74 36.01
CA GLN A 6 25.51 -15.17 35.70
C GLN A 6 25.73 -13.89 34.89
N ARG A 7 25.41 -13.92 33.59
CA ARG A 7 25.27 -12.69 32.80
C ARG A 7 24.16 -11.88 33.49
N LYS A 8 24.52 -10.74 34.07
CA LYS A 8 23.55 -9.79 34.61
C LYS A 8 22.56 -9.46 33.48
N PRO A 9 21.24 -9.48 33.73
CA PRO A 9 20.27 -9.02 32.75
C PRO A 9 20.61 -7.57 32.38
N PHE A 10 20.63 -7.28 31.08
CA PHE A 10 20.90 -5.94 30.57
C PHE A 10 19.73 -5.02 30.99
N ILE A 11 19.93 -4.20 32.02
CA ILE A 11 18.90 -3.27 32.50
C ILE A 11 18.89 -2.07 31.55
N ILE A 12 17.81 -1.90 30.80
CA ILE A 12 17.58 -0.72 29.97
C ILE A 12 17.30 0.46 30.91
N SER A 13 18.27 1.36 31.11
CA SER A 13 18.05 2.65 31.77
C SER A 13 17.57 3.70 30.76
N GLU A 14 16.92 4.77 31.22
CA GLU A 14 16.55 5.92 30.39
C GLU A 14 17.76 6.56 29.70
N GLU A 15 18.95 6.49 30.31
CA GLU A 15 20.20 7.04 29.77
C GLU A 15 20.76 6.23 28.58
N ASN A 16 20.44 4.93 28.50
CA ASN A 16 20.99 4.03 27.48
C ASN A 16 19.94 3.50 26.51
N LYS A 17 18.69 3.96 26.60
CA LYS A 17 17.58 3.49 25.75
C LYS A 17 17.85 3.74 24.26
N ASP A 18 18.60 4.78 23.93
CA ASP A 18 18.93 5.14 22.54
C ASP A 18 20.10 4.31 21.98
N LEU A 19 20.80 3.56 22.84
CA LEU A 19 21.83 2.60 22.41
C LEU A 19 21.23 1.28 21.93
N LEU A 20 19.94 1.02 22.19
CA LEU A 20 19.26 -0.20 21.81
C LEU A 20 18.49 -0.05 20.49
N SER A 21 18.67 -1.05 19.63
CA SER A 21 17.98 -1.13 18.35
C SER A 21 16.46 -1.09 18.49
N GLY A 22 15.79 -0.62 17.45
CA GLY A 22 14.35 -0.41 17.44
C GLY A 22 13.90 0.96 17.96
N LYS A 23 14.68 1.64 18.82
CA LYS A 23 14.34 2.99 19.34
C LYS A 23 14.99 4.14 18.58
N ALA A 24 16.25 3.96 18.17
CA ALA A 24 17.05 4.98 17.48
C ALA A 24 17.83 4.38 16.32
N TYR A 25 18.00 5.17 15.24
CA TYR A 25 18.84 4.77 14.11
C TYR A 25 20.32 4.67 14.48
N GLY A 26 20.78 5.46 15.48
CA GLY A 26 22.15 5.45 15.98
C GLY A 26 22.46 4.37 17.04
N ALA A 27 21.55 3.41 17.25
CA ALA A 27 21.76 2.36 18.23
C ALA A 27 22.97 1.47 17.90
N THR A 28 23.76 1.15 18.91
CA THR A 28 24.99 0.36 18.81
C THR A 28 24.87 -1.02 19.46
N LEU A 29 23.75 -1.31 20.12
CA LEU A 29 23.44 -2.57 20.77
C LEU A 29 22.12 -3.13 20.22
N LEU A 30 22.09 -4.44 19.99
CA LEU A 30 20.86 -5.11 19.56
C LEU A 30 19.99 -5.47 20.77
N ALA A 31 18.71 -5.14 20.69
CA ALA A 31 17.69 -5.70 21.57
C ALA A 31 17.59 -7.23 21.37
N PRO A 32 17.14 -8.01 22.37
CA PRO A 32 17.03 -9.47 22.26
C PRO A 32 16.25 -9.93 21.03
N GLU A 33 15.15 -9.26 20.69
CA GLU A 33 14.33 -9.55 19.52
C GLU A 33 14.98 -9.15 18.18
N ASP A 34 16.04 -8.34 18.20
CA ASP A 34 16.82 -7.93 17.02
C ASP A 34 18.12 -8.72 16.86
N ALA A 35 18.39 -9.69 17.74
CA ALA A 35 19.65 -10.43 17.75
C ALA A 35 19.95 -11.14 16.40
N TRP A 36 18.91 -11.47 15.63
CA TRP A 36 19.02 -12.05 14.29
C TRP A 36 19.83 -11.17 13.32
N ILE A 37 19.80 -9.85 13.48
CA ILE A 37 20.51 -8.89 12.61
C ILE A 37 22.02 -9.18 12.58
N ALA A 38 22.62 -9.54 13.71
CA ALA A 38 24.05 -9.80 13.83
C ALA A 38 24.50 -11.13 13.18
N HIS A 39 23.56 -12.00 12.82
CA HIS A 39 23.85 -13.36 12.39
C HIS A 39 23.35 -13.68 10.98
N LEU A 40 22.66 -12.74 10.33
CA LEU A 40 22.11 -12.93 8.99
C LEU A 40 23.21 -13.01 7.91
N ASP A 41 23.22 -14.12 7.17
CA ASP A 41 23.94 -14.22 5.90
C ASP A 41 23.10 -13.56 4.79
N HIS A 42 23.44 -12.30 4.50
CA HIS A 42 22.69 -11.46 3.58
C HIS A 42 22.69 -12.02 2.15
N GLU A 43 23.84 -12.52 1.68
CA GLU A 43 23.98 -13.05 0.32
C GLU A 43 23.22 -14.37 0.15
N LYS A 44 23.33 -15.27 1.14
CA LYS A 44 22.58 -16.54 1.11
C LYS A 44 21.08 -16.31 1.18
N PHE A 45 20.62 -15.41 2.05
CA PHE A 45 19.21 -15.03 2.15
C PHE A 45 18.68 -14.52 0.80
N ARG A 46 19.42 -13.61 0.16
CA ARG A 46 19.08 -13.09 -1.17
C ARG A 46 18.98 -14.19 -2.21
N GLU A 47 19.95 -15.09 -2.28
CA GLU A 47 19.98 -16.15 -3.28
C GLU A 47 18.77 -17.09 -3.12
N ASP A 48 18.45 -17.49 -1.89
CA ASP A 48 17.31 -18.37 -1.61
C ASP A 48 15.98 -17.72 -1.98
N VAL A 49 15.80 -16.45 -1.61
CA VAL A 49 14.64 -15.66 -2.02
C VAL A 49 14.58 -15.60 -3.55
N HIS A 50 15.68 -15.22 -4.20
CA HIS A 50 15.72 -15.09 -5.65
C HIS A 50 15.34 -16.41 -6.37
N GLN A 51 15.81 -17.53 -5.87
CA GLN A 51 15.55 -18.85 -6.44
C GLN A 51 14.06 -19.24 -6.35
N ILE A 52 13.38 -18.92 -5.25
CA ILE A 52 11.92 -19.11 -5.12
C ILE A 52 11.19 -18.26 -6.16
N GLY A 53 11.49 -16.96 -6.22
CA GLY A 53 10.85 -16.03 -7.15
C GLY A 53 11.04 -16.43 -8.61
N LYS A 54 12.26 -16.83 -8.99
CA LYS A 54 12.58 -17.34 -10.33
C LYS A 54 11.76 -18.59 -10.67
N THR A 55 11.68 -19.54 -9.73
CA THR A 55 10.91 -20.77 -9.90
C THR A 55 9.43 -20.48 -10.10
N LEU A 56 8.84 -19.60 -9.29
CA LEU A 56 7.45 -19.19 -9.42
C LEU A 56 7.19 -18.47 -10.74
N SER A 57 8.03 -17.50 -11.11
CA SER A 57 7.91 -16.73 -12.35
C SER A 57 7.93 -17.62 -13.59
N ASN A 58 8.78 -18.65 -13.61
CA ASN A 58 8.88 -19.62 -14.72
C ASN A 58 7.66 -20.55 -14.82
N ASN A 59 6.94 -20.74 -13.72
CA ASN A 59 5.79 -21.63 -13.65
C ASN A 59 4.44 -20.92 -13.83
N GLN A 60 4.43 -19.61 -14.09
CA GLN A 60 3.20 -18.89 -14.40
C GLN A 60 2.71 -19.19 -15.82
N GLY A 61 1.40 -19.25 -16.02
CA GLY A 61 0.82 -19.46 -17.33
C GLY A 61 -0.71 -19.40 -17.36
N LYS A 62 -1.32 -20.35 -18.08
CA LYS A 62 -2.77 -20.38 -18.32
C LYS A 62 -3.60 -20.50 -17.03
N GLU A 63 -3.03 -21.17 -16.04
CA GLU A 63 -3.63 -21.39 -14.73
C GLU A 63 -3.78 -20.10 -13.92
N ASP A 64 -2.83 -19.18 -14.03
CA ASP A 64 -2.84 -17.86 -13.39
C ASP A 64 -3.84 -16.93 -14.09
N LEU A 65 -3.96 -17.02 -15.42
CA LEU A 65 -5.02 -16.31 -16.15
C LEU A 65 -6.42 -16.82 -15.84
N ARG A 66 -6.58 -18.13 -15.66
CA ARG A 66 -7.88 -18.69 -15.26
C ARG A 66 -8.27 -18.20 -13.87
N HIS A 67 -7.30 -18.12 -12.95
CA HIS A 67 -7.50 -17.53 -11.63
C HIS A 67 -7.86 -16.04 -11.71
N LEU A 68 -7.12 -15.23 -12.48
CA LEU A 68 -7.49 -13.83 -12.74
C LEU A 68 -8.91 -13.72 -13.31
N SER A 69 -9.29 -14.58 -14.26
CA SER A 69 -10.63 -14.58 -14.85
C SER A 69 -11.71 -14.86 -13.81
N LYS A 70 -11.47 -15.80 -12.89
CA LYS A 70 -12.35 -16.07 -11.74
C LYS A 70 -12.50 -14.82 -10.87
N ILE A 71 -11.40 -14.15 -10.51
CA ILE A 71 -11.41 -12.93 -9.70
C ILE A 71 -12.15 -11.78 -10.39
N VAL A 72 -11.93 -11.58 -11.69
CA VAL A 72 -12.66 -10.58 -12.50
C VAL A 72 -14.15 -10.88 -12.48
N TRP A 73 -14.54 -12.15 -12.58
CA TRP A 73 -15.94 -12.56 -12.47
C TRP A 73 -16.53 -12.29 -11.09
N MET A 74 -15.80 -12.57 -10.01
CA MET A 74 -16.23 -12.23 -8.64
C MET A 74 -16.45 -10.72 -8.48
N SER A 75 -15.49 -9.90 -8.93
CA SER A 75 -15.61 -8.43 -8.91
C SER A 75 -16.83 -7.91 -9.69
N ARG A 76 -17.11 -8.49 -10.87
CA ARG A 76 -18.29 -8.16 -11.68
C ARG A 76 -19.58 -8.58 -11.01
N LEU A 77 -19.62 -9.78 -10.44
CA LEU A 77 -20.78 -10.29 -9.72
C LEU A 77 -21.13 -9.38 -8.53
N CYS A 78 -20.14 -8.92 -7.77
CA CYS A 78 -20.34 -7.92 -6.71
C CYS A 78 -20.99 -6.64 -7.28
N GLN A 79 -20.46 -6.09 -8.37
CA GLN A 79 -21.09 -4.91 -8.99
C GLN A 79 -22.53 -5.18 -9.43
N TRP A 80 -22.79 -6.30 -10.12
CA TRP A 80 -24.13 -6.63 -10.60
C TRP A 80 -25.14 -6.81 -9.47
N ILE A 81 -24.80 -7.54 -8.41
CA ILE A 81 -25.67 -7.68 -7.24
C ILE A 81 -25.97 -6.30 -6.67
N GLY A 82 -24.92 -5.50 -6.43
CA GLY A 82 -25.06 -4.16 -5.89
C GLY A 82 -25.98 -3.24 -6.71
N PHE A 83 -25.78 -3.19 -8.04
CA PHE A 83 -26.61 -2.41 -8.95
C PHE A 83 -28.05 -2.93 -9.03
N ALA A 84 -28.25 -4.25 -9.02
CA ALA A 84 -29.58 -4.85 -9.11
C ALA A 84 -30.43 -4.57 -7.86
N THR A 85 -29.81 -4.34 -6.69
CA THR A 85 -30.53 -4.22 -5.41
C THR A 85 -30.55 -2.81 -4.80
N MET A 86 -29.74 -1.86 -5.28
CA MET A 86 -29.62 -0.54 -4.64
C MET A 86 -30.83 0.39 -4.78
N TRP A 87 -31.72 0.14 -5.73
CA TRP A 87 -32.81 1.05 -6.08
C TRP A 87 -34.03 0.94 -5.16
N TYR A 88 -34.29 -0.25 -4.63
CA TYR A 88 -35.49 -0.51 -3.85
C TYR A 88 -35.40 0.13 -2.45
N CYS A 89 -34.28 -0.04 -1.75
CA CYS A 89 -34.00 0.60 -0.47
C CYS A 89 -32.48 0.77 -0.26
N VAL A 90 -32.08 1.68 0.63
CA VAL A 90 -30.68 1.75 1.09
C VAL A 90 -30.45 0.55 2.01
N ASN A 91 -29.58 -0.37 1.61
CA ASN A 91 -29.39 -1.65 2.30
C ASN A 91 -27.92 -2.07 2.35
N PRO A 92 -27.51 -2.80 3.41
CA PRO A 92 -26.11 -3.20 3.59
C PRO A 92 -25.61 -4.14 2.51
N VAL A 93 -26.48 -4.96 1.89
CA VAL A 93 -26.10 -5.87 0.80
C VAL A 93 -25.56 -5.09 -0.39
N SER A 94 -26.29 -4.07 -0.84
CA SER A 94 -25.90 -3.25 -1.99
C SER A 94 -24.62 -2.47 -1.70
N ILE A 95 -24.53 -1.90 -0.50
CA ILE A 95 -23.35 -1.14 -0.04
C ILE A 95 -22.11 -2.03 -0.06
N PHE A 96 -22.18 -3.20 0.56
CA PHE A 96 -21.08 -4.15 0.65
C PHE A 96 -20.62 -4.62 -0.74
N PHE A 97 -21.55 -5.06 -1.60
CA PHE A 97 -21.19 -5.59 -2.90
C PHE A 97 -20.69 -4.51 -3.87
N LEU A 98 -21.25 -3.29 -3.86
CA LEU A 98 -20.70 -2.18 -4.63
C LEU A 98 -19.31 -1.77 -4.13
N SER A 99 -19.10 -1.81 -2.81
CA SER A 99 -17.81 -1.51 -2.20
C SER A 99 -16.74 -2.55 -2.57
N MET A 100 -17.04 -3.84 -2.38
CA MET A 100 -16.15 -4.93 -2.78
C MET A 100 -15.86 -4.94 -4.28
N GLY A 101 -16.86 -4.63 -5.10
CA GLY A 101 -16.72 -4.45 -6.54
C GLY A 101 -15.72 -3.34 -6.90
N THR A 102 -15.82 -2.17 -6.25
CA THR A 102 -14.88 -1.07 -6.46
C THR A 102 -13.48 -1.41 -5.92
N LEU A 103 -13.38 -1.92 -4.70
CA LEU A 103 -12.11 -2.29 -4.06
C LEU A 103 -11.33 -3.27 -4.94
N SER A 104 -11.96 -4.38 -5.34
CA SER A 104 -11.33 -5.44 -6.14
C SER A 104 -10.85 -4.97 -7.51
N ARG A 105 -11.48 -3.96 -8.12
CA ARG A 105 -10.99 -3.37 -9.37
C ARG A 105 -9.64 -2.68 -9.20
N TRP A 106 -9.42 -2.06 -8.04
CA TRP A 106 -8.16 -1.41 -7.71
C TRP A 106 -7.17 -2.41 -7.11
N THR A 107 -7.41 -2.89 -5.90
CA THR A 107 -6.42 -3.62 -5.08
C THR A 107 -6.07 -4.99 -5.62
N ILE A 108 -6.98 -5.59 -6.39
CA ILE A 108 -6.77 -6.91 -6.97
C ILE A 108 -6.43 -6.80 -8.46
N ILE A 109 -7.39 -6.39 -9.29
CA ILE A 109 -7.24 -6.44 -10.75
C ILE A 109 -6.22 -5.39 -11.23
N GLY A 110 -6.47 -4.11 -10.94
CA GLY A 110 -5.63 -3.00 -11.41
C GLY A 110 -4.20 -3.11 -10.88
N HIS A 111 -4.05 -3.29 -9.58
CA HIS A 111 -2.76 -3.41 -8.89
C HIS A 111 -1.89 -4.51 -9.50
N HIS A 112 -2.36 -5.77 -9.54
CA HIS A 112 -1.56 -6.88 -10.05
C HIS A 112 -1.28 -6.79 -11.56
N VAL A 113 -2.22 -6.26 -12.34
CA VAL A 113 -2.01 -6.07 -13.79
C VAL A 113 -1.00 -4.95 -14.06
N CYS A 114 -1.07 -3.84 -13.31
CA CYS A 114 -0.15 -2.71 -13.47
C CYS A 114 1.25 -3.02 -12.95
N HIS A 115 1.41 -3.95 -12.00
CA HIS A 115 2.72 -4.54 -11.67
C HIS A 115 3.22 -5.53 -12.71
N GLY A 116 2.34 -5.97 -13.62
CA GLY A 116 2.62 -6.88 -14.72
C GLY A 116 2.64 -8.35 -14.34
N GLY A 117 1.90 -8.73 -13.29
CA GLY A 117 1.66 -10.10 -12.84
C GLY A 117 1.18 -11.07 -13.92
N PHE A 118 0.66 -10.54 -15.04
CA PHE A 118 0.10 -11.30 -16.14
C PHE A 118 0.79 -11.07 -17.49
N ASP A 119 1.86 -10.27 -17.56
CA ASP A 119 2.52 -9.92 -18.83
C ASP A 119 3.08 -11.14 -19.58
N LYS A 120 3.63 -12.11 -18.83
CA LYS A 120 4.14 -13.37 -19.39
C LYS A 120 3.02 -14.37 -19.72
N CYS A 121 1.87 -14.21 -19.09
CA CYS A 121 0.77 -15.18 -19.13
C CYS A 121 -0.24 -14.83 -20.24
N ASP A 122 -0.63 -13.56 -20.34
CA ASP A 122 -1.66 -13.05 -21.25
C ASP A 122 -1.12 -12.72 -22.64
N LYS A 123 -1.17 -13.71 -23.54
CA LYS A 123 -0.81 -13.53 -24.95
C LYS A 123 -1.68 -12.51 -25.70
N SER A 124 -2.90 -12.24 -25.24
CA SER A 124 -3.77 -11.24 -25.87
C SER A 124 -3.37 -9.79 -25.52
N LYS A 125 -2.50 -9.62 -24.51
CA LYS A 125 -2.12 -8.33 -23.93
C LYS A 125 -3.30 -7.49 -23.41
N ARG A 126 -4.42 -8.12 -23.07
CA ARG A 126 -5.58 -7.45 -22.44
C ARG A 126 -5.25 -6.97 -21.03
N TYR A 127 -4.48 -7.76 -20.29
CA TYR A 127 -4.03 -7.54 -18.93
C TYR A 127 -2.51 -7.31 -18.91
N ASN A 128 -2.07 -6.21 -19.53
CA ASN A 128 -0.66 -5.86 -19.62
C ASN A 128 -0.38 -4.50 -18.96
N ARG A 129 0.74 -4.40 -18.23
CA ARG A 129 1.06 -3.22 -17.42
C ARG A 129 1.14 -1.90 -18.19
N PHE A 130 1.45 -1.95 -19.49
CA PHE A 130 1.63 -0.75 -20.31
C PHE A 130 0.37 -0.30 -21.05
N THR A 131 -0.73 -1.07 -20.96
CA THR A 131 -1.95 -0.78 -21.73
C THR A 131 -3.21 -0.80 -20.88
N PHE A 132 -3.19 -1.47 -19.73
CA PHE A 132 -4.33 -1.55 -18.83
C PHE A 132 -4.58 -0.22 -18.14
N GLY A 133 -5.72 0.42 -18.43
CA GLY A 133 -6.16 1.65 -17.77
C GLY A 133 -5.39 2.93 -18.13
N VAL A 134 -4.41 2.86 -19.04
CA VAL A 134 -3.53 3.97 -19.39
C VAL A 134 -3.77 4.50 -20.81
N GLY A 135 -3.39 5.76 -21.05
CA GLY A 135 -3.29 6.36 -22.38
C GLY A 135 -4.59 6.91 -22.97
N SER A 136 -5.76 6.58 -22.43
CA SER A 136 -7.01 7.27 -22.75
C SER A 136 -8.04 7.17 -21.63
N LEU A 137 -8.95 8.14 -21.57
CA LEU A 137 -10.07 8.10 -20.64
C LEU A 137 -10.95 6.85 -20.86
N PHE A 138 -11.11 6.40 -22.11
CA PHE A 138 -11.84 5.17 -22.42
C PHE A 138 -11.18 3.94 -21.76
N ARG A 139 -9.86 3.79 -21.88
CA ARG A 139 -9.12 2.70 -21.23
C ARG A 139 -9.27 2.76 -19.72
N ARG A 140 -9.11 3.92 -19.12
CA ARG A 140 -9.35 4.13 -17.68
C ARG A 140 -10.77 3.71 -17.28
N CYS A 141 -11.79 4.18 -17.98
CA CYS A 141 -13.19 3.82 -17.73
C CYS A 141 -13.46 2.30 -17.83
N CYS A 142 -12.89 1.63 -18.82
CA CYS A 142 -13.10 0.20 -19.01
C CYS A 142 -12.31 -0.66 -18.01
N ASP A 143 -11.07 -0.28 -17.72
CA ASP A 143 -10.09 -1.12 -17.03
C ASP A 143 -10.03 -0.83 -15.54
N TRP A 144 -9.81 0.44 -15.18
CA TRP A 144 -9.69 0.87 -13.79
C TRP A 144 -9.98 2.38 -13.68
N LEU A 145 -11.24 2.69 -13.33
CA LEU A 145 -11.68 4.04 -13.03
C LEU A 145 -11.82 4.18 -11.51
N ASP A 146 -11.01 5.06 -10.92
CA ASP A 146 -10.99 5.38 -9.49
C ASP A 146 -10.57 6.86 -9.33
N TRP A 147 -10.53 7.36 -8.09
CA TRP A 147 -10.14 8.73 -7.74
C TRP A 147 -8.73 9.13 -8.20
N MET A 148 -7.86 8.15 -8.45
CA MET A 148 -6.51 8.36 -8.94
C MET A 148 -6.37 7.99 -10.41
N MET A 149 -5.37 8.56 -11.07
CA MET A 149 -4.94 8.16 -12.41
C MET A 149 -4.03 6.93 -12.33
N VAL A 150 -4.18 6.00 -13.26
CA VAL A 150 -3.34 4.78 -13.33
C VAL A 150 -1.88 5.15 -13.59
N GLU A 151 -1.63 6.15 -14.44
CA GLU A 151 -0.28 6.66 -14.70
C GLU A 151 0.35 7.29 -13.45
N ALA A 152 -0.46 7.97 -12.63
CA ALA A 152 0.02 8.59 -11.40
C ALA A 152 0.34 7.55 -10.33
N TRP A 153 -0.57 6.58 -10.17
CA TRP A 153 -0.35 5.43 -9.31
C TRP A 153 0.88 4.62 -9.72
N ASN A 154 1.13 4.42 -11.02
CA ASN A 154 2.33 3.72 -11.51
C ASN A 154 3.64 4.45 -11.18
N VAL A 155 3.62 5.77 -10.99
CA VAL A 155 4.82 6.51 -10.57
C VAL A 155 5.03 6.39 -9.07
N GLU A 156 4.03 6.70 -8.26
CA GLU A 156 4.17 6.67 -6.80
C GLU A 156 4.27 5.23 -6.26
N HIS A 157 3.36 4.34 -6.64
CA HIS A 157 3.35 2.98 -6.14
C HIS A 157 4.46 2.13 -6.77
N ASN A 158 4.48 2.00 -8.10
CA ASN A 158 5.37 1.02 -8.74
C ASN A 158 6.84 1.46 -8.82
N GLN A 159 7.12 2.76 -8.89
CA GLN A 159 8.49 3.26 -9.09
C GLN A 159 9.10 3.83 -7.81
N LEU A 160 8.30 4.35 -6.88
CA LEU A 160 8.80 4.94 -5.64
C LEU A 160 8.61 3.96 -4.45
N HIS A 161 7.37 3.67 -4.05
CA HIS A 161 7.08 2.84 -2.87
C HIS A 161 7.80 1.49 -2.89
N HIS A 162 7.73 0.74 -4.00
CA HIS A 162 8.42 -0.55 -4.15
C HIS A 162 9.95 -0.50 -4.05
N TYR A 163 10.56 0.66 -4.26
CA TYR A 163 12.02 0.83 -4.27
C TYR A 163 12.57 1.50 -3.02
N HIS A 164 11.69 2.11 -2.22
CA HIS A 164 12.01 2.89 -1.03
C HIS A 164 11.29 2.39 0.22
N LEU A 165 10.69 1.20 0.18
CA LEU A 165 9.85 0.67 1.25
C LEU A 165 10.45 0.85 2.66
N GLY A 166 9.72 1.53 3.53
CA GLY A 166 10.14 1.83 4.91
C GLY A 166 11.20 2.93 5.05
N GLU A 167 11.63 3.56 3.96
CA GLU A 167 12.52 4.73 3.96
C GLU A 167 11.71 6.03 4.08
N VAL A 168 12.34 7.14 4.42
CA VAL A 168 11.67 8.46 4.54
C VAL A 168 11.04 8.92 3.23
N SER A 169 11.57 8.49 2.09
CA SER A 169 11.04 8.78 0.76
C SER A 169 9.86 7.88 0.36
N ASP A 170 9.54 6.86 1.14
CA ASP A 170 8.38 6.00 0.92
C ASP A 170 7.07 6.79 1.16
N PRO A 171 6.20 6.93 0.14
CA PRO A 171 4.89 7.56 0.31
C PRO A 171 3.98 6.81 1.30
N ASP A 172 4.28 5.55 1.62
CA ASP A 172 3.47 4.73 2.52
C ASP A 172 4.12 4.56 3.90
N LEU A 173 5.21 5.29 4.22
CA LEU A 173 5.77 5.34 5.58
C LEU A 173 4.86 6.14 6.51
N VAL A 174 3.84 5.47 7.05
CA VAL A 174 2.77 6.07 7.85
C VAL A 174 3.31 6.92 9.01
N GLU A 175 4.29 6.41 9.78
CA GLU A 175 4.80 7.15 10.94
C GLU A 175 5.35 8.53 10.54
N HIS A 176 6.09 8.60 9.43
CA HIS A 176 6.64 9.86 8.92
C HIS A 176 5.53 10.78 8.40
N ASN A 177 4.61 10.24 7.60
CA ASN A 177 3.53 11.01 6.99
C ASN A 177 2.50 11.52 8.02
N MET A 178 2.48 10.94 9.21
CA MET A 178 1.61 11.30 10.32
C MET A 178 2.27 12.19 11.37
N GLU A 179 3.51 12.68 11.14
CA GLU A 179 4.27 13.47 12.11
C GLU A 179 3.48 14.67 12.66
N TYR A 180 2.72 15.36 11.81
CA TYR A 180 1.85 16.46 12.23
C TYR A 180 0.82 16.01 13.27
N LEU A 181 0.08 14.92 13.02
CA LEU A 181 -0.93 14.43 13.96
C LEU A 181 -0.29 13.89 15.25
N ARG A 182 0.86 13.21 15.11
CA ARG A 182 1.62 12.62 16.21
C ARG A 182 2.08 13.71 17.18
N THR A 183 2.62 14.81 16.68
CA THR A 183 3.16 15.93 17.47
C THR A 183 2.14 17.00 17.86
N LEU A 184 0.95 16.99 17.25
CA LEU A 184 -0.13 17.93 17.58
C LEU A 184 -0.45 17.87 19.09
N ASP A 185 -0.40 19.02 19.76
CA ASP A 185 -0.84 19.17 21.14
C ASP A 185 -2.36 19.23 21.22
N ALA A 186 -3.00 18.05 21.15
CA ALA A 186 -4.43 17.88 21.18
C ALA A 186 -4.83 16.63 22.00
N PRO A 187 -6.03 16.60 22.60
CA PRO A 187 -6.54 15.41 23.28
C PRO A 187 -6.52 14.18 22.36
N MET A 188 -6.18 13.01 22.91
CA MET A 188 -6.07 11.77 22.12
C MET A 188 -7.36 11.43 21.35
N ALA A 189 -8.53 11.77 21.90
CA ALA A 189 -9.82 11.59 21.21
C ALA A 189 -9.89 12.35 19.87
N VAL A 190 -9.28 13.55 19.78
CA VAL A 190 -9.20 14.33 18.54
C VAL A 190 -8.28 13.62 17.53
N LYS A 191 -7.17 13.05 18.00
CA LYS A 191 -6.25 12.29 17.13
C LYS A 191 -6.90 11.04 16.56
N TYR A 192 -7.65 10.28 17.38
CA TYR A 192 -8.43 9.14 16.90
C TYR A 192 -9.53 9.57 15.91
N ALA A 193 -10.23 10.68 16.18
CA ALA A 193 -11.23 11.20 15.25
C ALA A 193 -10.61 11.57 13.88
N ALA A 194 -9.40 12.14 13.87
CA ALA A 194 -8.67 12.42 12.64
C ALA A 194 -8.30 11.12 11.88
N CYS A 195 -7.89 10.06 12.58
CA CYS A 195 -7.64 8.75 11.97
C CYS A 195 -8.90 8.16 11.34
N VAL A 196 -10.04 8.24 12.03
CA VAL A 196 -11.34 7.80 11.49
C VAL A 196 -11.71 8.61 10.25
N PHE A 197 -11.62 9.94 10.31
CA PHE A 197 -11.89 10.81 9.16
C PHE A 197 -11.03 10.41 7.94
N MET A 198 -9.74 10.19 8.17
CA MET A 198 -8.82 9.78 7.12
C MET A 198 -9.19 8.42 6.56
N ALA A 199 -9.48 7.42 7.39
CA ALA A 199 -9.87 6.09 6.92
C ALA A 199 -11.05 6.14 5.94
N PHE A 200 -12.00 7.06 6.13
CA PHE A 200 -13.15 7.23 5.25
C PHE A 200 -12.92 8.13 4.01
N THR A 201 -11.84 8.90 3.95
CA THR A 201 -11.64 9.94 2.92
C THR A 201 -10.32 9.87 2.17
N TRP A 202 -9.35 9.09 2.65
CA TRP A 202 -7.96 9.15 2.23
C TRP A 202 -7.74 8.97 0.73
N LYS A 203 -8.53 8.16 0.02
CA LYS A 203 -8.29 7.89 -1.41
C LYS A 203 -8.32 9.17 -2.25
N TRP A 204 -9.36 9.98 -2.08
CA TRP A 204 -9.52 11.21 -2.85
C TRP A 204 -8.89 12.41 -2.16
N TRP A 205 -8.82 12.40 -0.82
CA TRP A 205 -8.32 13.52 -0.03
C TRP A 205 -6.80 13.52 0.14
N TYR A 206 -6.15 12.35 0.23
CA TYR A 206 -4.72 12.23 0.46
C TYR A 206 -3.99 11.51 -0.69
N TYR A 207 -4.45 10.32 -1.07
CA TYR A 207 -3.72 9.44 -1.97
C TYR A 207 -3.74 9.93 -3.43
N ALA A 208 -4.91 10.30 -3.96
CA ALA A 208 -5.04 10.85 -5.31
C ALA A 208 -4.21 12.13 -5.56
N PRO A 209 -4.19 13.15 -4.67
CA PRO A 209 -3.35 14.31 -4.88
C PRO A 209 -1.85 14.00 -4.74
N ASN A 210 -1.44 13.11 -3.83
CA ASN A 210 -0.03 12.71 -3.71
C ASN A 210 0.46 11.90 -4.94
N THR A 211 -0.31 10.92 -5.41
CA THR A 211 0.04 10.18 -6.65
C THR A 211 0.18 11.14 -7.83
N PHE A 212 -0.73 12.12 -7.95
CA PHE A 212 -0.68 13.11 -9.02
C PHE A 212 0.51 14.06 -8.89
N LYS A 213 0.86 14.49 -7.67
CA LYS A 213 2.09 15.24 -7.39
C LYS A 213 3.33 14.47 -7.85
N GLN A 214 3.44 13.18 -7.53
CA GLN A 214 4.57 12.36 -7.97
C GLN A 214 4.65 12.23 -9.50
N LEU A 215 3.49 12.08 -10.17
CA LEU A 215 3.44 12.11 -11.62
C LEU A 215 4.00 13.43 -12.18
N LYS A 216 3.58 14.57 -11.64
CA LYS A 216 4.06 15.90 -12.05
C LYS A 216 5.55 16.10 -11.79
N ALA A 217 6.03 15.64 -10.64
CA ALA A 217 7.46 15.67 -10.33
C ALA A 217 8.26 14.84 -11.34
N ASN A 218 7.80 13.63 -11.67
CA ASN A 218 8.43 12.77 -12.68
C ASN A 218 8.40 13.39 -14.09
N GLU A 219 7.26 13.99 -14.50
CA GLU A 219 7.16 14.72 -15.79
C GLU A 219 8.17 15.87 -15.87
N ARG A 220 8.35 16.64 -14.79
CA ARG A 220 9.35 17.71 -14.71
C ARG A 220 10.77 17.17 -14.78
N ARG A 221 11.07 16.12 -14.01
CA ARG A 221 12.38 15.45 -14.00
C ARG A 221 12.78 14.99 -15.40
N ARG A 222 11.87 14.33 -16.13
CA ARG A 222 12.11 13.89 -17.52
C ARG A 222 12.37 15.02 -18.51
N LYS A 223 11.85 16.22 -18.21
CA LYS A 223 12.06 17.44 -19.02
C LYS A 223 13.27 18.26 -18.56
N GLY A 224 14.00 17.81 -17.53
CA GLY A 224 15.09 18.59 -16.92
C GLY A 224 14.64 19.88 -16.24
N ILE A 225 13.36 19.98 -15.86
CA ILE A 225 12.80 21.16 -15.21
C ILE A 225 12.95 21.01 -13.69
N PRO A 226 13.47 22.03 -12.96
CA PRO A 226 13.55 22.00 -11.51
C PRO A 226 12.19 21.80 -10.83
N GLN A 227 12.20 21.16 -9.66
CA GLN A 227 11.00 20.98 -8.86
C GLN A 227 10.59 22.32 -8.22
N PRO A 228 9.28 22.65 -8.19
CA PRO A 228 8.80 23.92 -7.67
C PRO A 228 8.79 23.97 -6.13
N GLY A 229 8.98 22.84 -5.46
CA GLY A 229 8.99 22.71 -4.00
C GLY A 229 9.31 21.28 -3.57
N SER A 230 9.09 20.98 -2.29
CA SER A 230 9.27 19.61 -1.77
C SER A 230 8.31 18.63 -2.44
N VAL A 231 8.84 17.49 -2.89
CA VAL A 231 8.06 16.39 -3.48
C VAL A 231 7.67 15.35 -2.41
N THR A 232 8.45 15.26 -1.32
CA THR A 232 8.20 14.33 -0.22
C THR A 232 7.12 14.84 0.74
N ALA A 233 6.99 16.16 0.92
CA ALA A 233 5.95 16.73 1.78
C ALA A 233 4.54 16.39 1.27
N PRO A 234 3.63 15.84 2.10
CA PRO A 234 2.30 15.45 1.66
C PRO A 234 1.50 16.61 1.06
N GLN A 235 0.73 16.32 0.00
CA GLN A 235 -0.23 17.26 -0.58
C GLN A 235 -1.63 16.65 -0.49
N THR A 236 -2.50 17.24 0.31
CA THR A 236 -3.91 16.84 0.45
C THR A 236 -4.81 17.63 -0.49
N PHE A 237 -6.07 17.20 -0.62
CA PHE A 237 -7.08 17.96 -1.31
C PHE A 237 -7.31 19.30 -0.61
N ASP A 238 -7.15 20.39 -1.37
CA ASP A 238 -7.38 21.74 -0.91
C ASP A 238 -8.77 22.21 -1.35
N PHE A 239 -9.66 22.46 -0.39
CA PHE A 239 -11.00 22.97 -0.68
C PHE A 239 -10.99 24.35 -1.34
N GLY A 240 -9.90 25.13 -1.18
CA GLY A 240 -9.69 26.39 -1.89
C GLY A 240 -9.74 26.22 -3.41
N TRP A 241 -9.35 25.06 -3.94
CA TRP A 241 -9.36 24.78 -5.39
C TRP A 241 -10.76 24.91 -6.00
N LEU A 242 -11.82 24.69 -5.22
CA LEU A 242 -13.21 24.81 -5.68
C LEU A 242 -13.62 26.26 -5.97
N ILE A 243 -12.89 27.23 -5.43
CA ILE A 243 -13.14 28.68 -5.60
C ILE A 243 -11.97 29.40 -6.26
N GLY A 244 -11.06 28.65 -6.91
CA GLY A 244 -9.88 29.21 -7.58
C GLY A 244 -8.79 29.73 -6.64
N MET A 245 -8.83 29.34 -5.36
CA MET A 245 -7.78 29.56 -4.37
C MET A 245 -7.02 28.25 -4.11
N GLY A 246 -6.03 28.26 -3.23
CA GLY A 246 -5.36 27.05 -2.72
C GLY A 246 -3.96 26.80 -3.28
N ASP A 247 -3.33 25.71 -2.83
CA ASP A 247 -1.96 25.37 -3.21
C ASP A 247 -1.86 24.92 -4.68
N HIS A 248 -1.10 25.66 -5.48
CA HIS A 248 -0.87 25.36 -6.90
C HIS A 248 0.59 25.01 -7.22
N THR A 249 1.39 24.66 -6.21
CA THR A 249 2.83 24.44 -6.34
C THR A 249 3.17 23.41 -7.42
N HIS A 250 2.52 22.25 -7.38
CA HIS A 250 2.82 21.12 -8.29
C HIS A 250 1.86 21.00 -9.48
N PHE A 251 0.60 21.40 -9.32
CA PHE A 251 -0.45 21.38 -10.33
C PHE A 251 -1.59 22.34 -9.95
N SER A 252 -2.43 22.72 -10.92
CA SER A 252 -3.62 23.53 -10.63
C SER A 252 -4.78 22.67 -10.14
N GLY A 253 -5.65 23.25 -9.29
CA GLY A 253 -6.85 22.60 -8.80
C GLY A 253 -7.77 22.13 -9.95
N THR A 254 -7.95 22.97 -10.97
CA THR A 254 -8.74 22.63 -12.17
C THR A 254 -8.16 21.42 -12.91
N GLU A 255 -6.84 21.36 -13.08
CA GLU A 255 -6.21 20.20 -13.74
C GLU A 255 -6.48 18.92 -12.95
N PHE A 256 -6.28 18.95 -11.64
CA PHE A 256 -6.51 17.80 -10.76
C PHE A 256 -7.98 17.36 -10.76
N LEU A 257 -8.92 18.31 -10.65
CA LEU A 257 -10.36 18.02 -10.70
C LEU A 257 -10.77 17.42 -12.04
N VAL A 258 -10.31 17.96 -13.17
CA VAL A 258 -10.72 17.48 -14.51
C VAL A 258 -10.08 16.14 -14.87
N ARG A 259 -8.79 15.95 -14.55
CA ARG A 259 -8.06 14.75 -14.96
C ARG A 259 -8.16 13.61 -13.95
N CYS A 260 -8.20 13.93 -12.65
CA CYS A 260 -8.13 12.94 -11.58
C CYS A 260 -9.54 12.60 -11.05
N LEU A 261 -10.18 13.51 -10.30
CA LEU A 261 -11.42 13.20 -9.57
C LEU A 261 -12.69 13.19 -10.45
N GLY A 262 -12.79 14.13 -11.38
CA GLY A 262 -13.99 14.41 -12.17
C GLY A 262 -14.51 13.20 -12.95
N PRO A 263 -13.68 12.46 -13.68
CA PRO A 263 -14.13 11.30 -14.45
C PRO A 263 -14.78 10.21 -13.58
N TYR A 264 -14.18 9.89 -12.43
CA TYR A 264 -14.76 8.94 -11.49
C TYR A 264 -16.02 9.51 -10.84
N PHE A 265 -16.01 10.78 -10.42
CA PHE A 265 -17.18 11.44 -9.83
C PHE A 265 -18.39 11.41 -10.77
N VAL A 266 -18.21 11.82 -12.02
CA VAL A 266 -19.27 11.82 -13.04
C VAL A 266 -19.77 10.41 -13.29
N GLN A 267 -18.87 9.44 -13.49
CA GLN A 267 -19.29 8.07 -13.74
C GLN A 267 -20.07 7.51 -12.54
N ARG A 268 -19.57 7.71 -11.32
CA ARG A 268 -20.06 7.05 -10.12
C ARG A 268 -21.31 7.70 -9.53
N PHE A 269 -21.39 9.03 -9.52
CA PHE A 269 -22.44 9.76 -8.82
C PHE A 269 -23.42 10.48 -9.75
N VAL A 270 -23.12 10.56 -11.06
CA VAL A 270 -24.04 11.14 -12.05
C VAL A 270 -24.58 10.06 -12.98
N LEU A 271 -23.70 9.34 -13.69
CA LEU A 271 -24.10 8.39 -14.73
C LEU A 271 -24.62 7.06 -14.16
N ALA A 272 -23.96 6.49 -13.15
CA ALA A 272 -24.34 5.20 -12.57
C ALA A 272 -25.78 5.17 -11.97
N PRO A 273 -26.25 6.19 -11.22
CA PRO A 273 -27.63 6.19 -10.72
C PRO A 273 -28.66 6.64 -11.77
N LEU A 274 -28.25 7.24 -12.89
CA LEU A 274 -29.16 7.83 -13.88
C LEU A 274 -30.24 6.87 -14.42
N PRO A 275 -29.96 5.59 -14.73
CA PRO A 275 -30.98 4.65 -15.20
C PRO A 275 -32.15 4.46 -14.23
N PHE A 276 -31.94 4.69 -12.93
CA PHE A 276 -32.99 4.51 -11.92
C PHE A 276 -34.03 5.64 -11.91
N LEU A 277 -33.80 6.74 -12.64
CA LEU A 277 -34.86 7.72 -12.92
C LEU A 277 -36.02 7.11 -13.72
N MET A 278 -35.77 6.05 -14.51
CA MET A 278 -36.84 5.33 -15.21
C MET A 278 -37.78 4.58 -14.26
N ILE A 279 -37.31 4.28 -13.04
CA ILE A 279 -38.13 3.70 -11.96
C ILE A 279 -38.80 4.83 -11.16
N GLY A 280 -38.06 5.91 -10.90
CA GLY A 280 -38.58 7.14 -10.30
C GLY A 280 -37.56 7.85 -9.41
N TRP A 281 -37.86 9.09 -9.02
CA TRP A 281 -37.00 9.92 -8.17
C TRP A 281 -36.54 9.22 -6.87
N PRO A 282 -37.41 8.52 -6.11
CA PRO A 282 -36.96 7.82 -4.90
C PRO A 282 -35.88 6.76 -5.18
N ALA A 283 -36.00 6.02 -6.28
CA ALA A 283 -35.04 4.99 -6.67
C ALA A 283 -33.67 5.60 -7.04
N TYR A 284 -33.67 6.74 -7.74
CA TYR A 284 -32.47 7.51 -8.04
C TYR A 284 -31.75 7.98 -6.76
N PHE A 285 -32.46 8.65 -5.84
CA PHE A 285 -31.83 9.15 -4.62
C PHE A 285 -31.34 8.02 -3.69
N ARG A 286 -32.08 6.91 -3.58
CA ARG A 286 -31.63 5.71 -2.84
C ARG A 286 -30.35 5.13 -3.44
N SER A 287 -30.26 5.07 -4.76
CA SER A 287 -29.07 4.61 -5.47
C SER A 287 -27.88 5.54 -5.21
N LEU A 288 -28.09 6.86 -5.27
CA LEU A 288 -27.05 7.85 -4.98
C LEU A 288 -26.51 7.73 -3.55
N ILE A 289 -27.40 7.62 -2.55
CA ILE A 289 -27.02 7.41 -1.15
C ILE A 289 -26.25 6.09 -1.00
N THR A 290 -26.73 5.02 -1.64
CA THR A 290 -26.08 3.70 -1.60
C THR A 290 -24.67 3.74 -2.20
N LEU A 291 -24.49 4.44 -3.33
CA LEU A 291 -23.18 4.62 -3.97
C LEU A 291 -22.23 5.44 -3.09
N ALA A 292 -22.73 6.46 -2.40
CA ALA A 292 -21.94 7.26 -1.45
C ALA A 292 -21.50 6.44 -0.23
N LEU A 293 -22.41 5.66 0.35
CA LEU A 293 -22.10 4.75 1.46
C LEU A 293 -21.12 3.65 1.02
N ALA A 294 -21.28 3.10 -0.19
CA ALA A 294 -20.34 2.13 -0.75
C ALA A 294 -18.94 2.73 -0.95
N GLU A 295 -18.85 4.00 -1.30
CA GLU A 295 -17.57 4.71 -1.42
C GLU A 295 -16.90 4.88 -0.05
N LEU A 296 -17.65 5.27 0.99
CA LEU A 296 -17.16 5.33 2.36
C LEU A 296 -16.66 3.96 2.84
N CYS A 297 -17.43 2.89 2.61
CA CYS A 297 -17.00 1.52 2.91
C CYS A 297 -15.74 1.13 2.14
N THR A 298 -15.61 1.54 0.87
CA THR A 298 -14.43 1.24 0.05
C THR A 298 -13.19 1.93 0.59
N ASN A 299 -13.30 3.21 0.99
CA ASN A 299 -12.20 3.96 1.58
C ASN A 299 -11.74 3.32 2.89
N LEU A 300 -12.69 3.02 3.79
CA LEU A 300 -12.38 2.37 5.06
C LEU A 300 -11.73 1.00 4.83
N HIS A 301 -12.29 0.20 3.94
CA HIS A 301 -11.77 -1.13 3.66
C HIS A 301 -10.37 -1.05 3.05
N SER A 302 -10.16 -0.23 2.01
CA SER A 302 -8.83 -0.06 1.41
C SER A 302 -7.81 0.51 2.39
N PHE A 303 -8.23 1.41 3.29
CA PHE A 303 -7.36 1.93 4.35
C PHE A 303 -6.87 0.79 5.26
N ILE A 304 -7.80 -0.06 5.71
CA ILE A 304 -7.51 -1.22 6.55
C ILE A 304 -6.55 -2.19 5.84
N VAL A 305 -6.77 -2.51 4.57
CA VAL A 305 -5.98 -3.56 3.89
C VAL A 305 -4.72 -3.05 3.18
N ILE A 306 -4.44 -1.74 3.18
CA ILE A 306 -3.22 -1.15 2.60
C ILE A 306 -2.31 -0.63 3.70
N ALA A 307 -2.78 0.33 4.50
CA ALA A 307 -1.91 1.04 5.45
C ALA A 307 -1.41 0.13 6.57
N THR A 308 -2.19 -0.88 6.97
CA THR A 308 -1.85 -1.75 8.10
C THR A 308 -0.76 -2.77 7.78
N ASN A 309 -0.48 -3.03 6.50
CA ASN A 309 0.63 -3.87 6.10
C ASN A 309 1.99 -3.17 6.25
N HIS A 310 2.01 -1.83 6.33
CA HIS A 310 3.22 -1.01 6.36
C HIS A 310 3.52 -0.36 7.70
N ALA A 311 2.64 -0.53 8.69
CA ALA A 311 2.77 0.10 9.99
C ALA A 311 2.63 -0.92 11.11
N GLY A 312 3.52 -0.81 12.09
CA GLY A 312 3.50 -1.59 13.33
C GLY A 312 4.80 -1.38 14.11
N PHE A 313 4.76 -1.58 15.42
CA PHE A 313 5.94 -1.48 16.29
C PHE A 313 6.98 -2.58 16.02
N ASP A 314 6.59 -3.59 15.26
CA ASP A 314 7.35 -4.78 14.85
C ASP A 314 7.84 -4.71 13.40
N LEU A 315 7.52 -3.63 12.66
CA LEU A 315 8.01 -3.38 11.31
C LEU A 315 9.12 -2.34 11.31
N TYR A 316 10.14 -2.58 10.50
CA TYR A 316 11.31 -1.73 10.45
C TYR A 316 11.15 -0.57 9.46
N ARG A 317 11.65 0.59 9.86
CA ARG A 317 11.93 1.75 9.02
C ARG A 317 13.42 2.01 8.93
N PHE A 318 13.84 2.67 7.86
CA PHE A 318 15.25 2.84 7.50
C PHE A 318 15.60 4.31 7.26
N GLU A 319 16.80 4.69 7.67
CA GLU A 319 17.33 6.05 7.46
C GLU A 319 18.08 6.18 6.14
N LYS A 320 18.76 5.12 5.70
CA LYS A 320 19.65 5.13 4.54
C LYS A 320 19.06 4.33 3.39
N HIS A 321 19.28 4.81 2.16
CA HIS A 321 18.87 4.11 0.95
C HIS A 321 19.77 2.90 0.66
N CYS A 322 19.17 1.81 0.18
CA CYS A 322 19.89 0.63 -0.29
C CYS A 322 19.74 0.45 -1.81
N LYS A 323 20.72 -0.18 -2.45
CA LYS A 323 20.70 -0.45 -3.87
C LYS A 323 19.50 -1.36 -4.22
N PRO A 324 18.69 -1.04 -5.25
CA PRO A 324 17.60 -1.90 -5.69
C PRO A 324 18.02 -3.34 -6.00
N ARG A 325 17.22 -4.32 -5.56
CA ARG A 325 17.41 -5.77 -5.76
C ARG A 325 18.73 -6.35 -5.18
N SER A 326 19.37 -5.62 -4.29
CA SER A 326 20.49 -6.06 -3.45
C SER A 326 20.02 -7.00 -2.32
N SER A 327 20.96 -7.45 -1.49
CA SER A 327 20.65 -8.35 -0.36
C SER A 327 19.84 -7.62 0.71
N THR A 328 20.28 -6.40 1.06
CA THR A 328 19.54 -5.48 1.92
C THR A 328 18.16 -5.17 1.34
N PHE A 329 18.03 -4.93 0.03
CA PHE A 329 16.74 -4.64 -0.58
C PHE A 329 15.71 -5.74 -0.32
N TYR A 330 16.07 -7.00 -0.56
CA TYR A 330 15.17 -8.14 -0.34
C TYR A 330 14.84 -8.34 1.14
N LEU A 331 15.82 -8.17 2.04
CA LEU A 331 15.58 -8.22 3.49
C LEU A 331 14.55 -7.18 3.91
N ARG A 332 14.72 -5.92 3.46
CA ARG A 332 13.82 -4.82 3.80
C ARG A 332 12.39 -5.09 3.36
N GLN A 333 12.18 -5.69 2.19
CA GLN A 333 10.84 -6.07 1.72
C GLN A 333 10.10 -6.98 2.72
N VAL A 334 10.83 -7.87 3.41
CA VAL A 334 10.26 -8.77 4.42
C VAL A 334 10.00 -8.03 5.74
N ILE A 335 11.01 -7.37 6.28
CA ILE A 335 10.95 -6.87 7.67
C ILE A 335 10.19 -5.53 7.81
N SER A 336 9.80 -4.90 6.70
CA SER A 336 8.98 -3.69 6.69
C SER A 336 7.54 -3.92 6.21
N SER A 337 7.18 -5.18 5.95
CA SER A 337 5.83 -5.58 5.53
C SER A 337 5.22 -6.59 6.49
N ALA A 338 3.90 -6.52 6.67
CA ALA A 338 3.12 -7.51 7.39
C ALA A 338 2.09 -8.17 6.48
N ASN A 339 1.86 -9.46 6.72
CA ASN A 339 0.80 -10.24 6.08
C ASN A 339 -0.39 -10.46 7.02
N PHE A 340 -1.53 -10.86 6.46
CA PHE A 340 -2.74 -11.23 7.22
C PHE A 340 -3.05 -12.72 7.08
N ALA A 341 -4.30 -13.11 7.35
CA ALA A 341 -4.79 -14.43 6.99
C ALA A 341 -4.68 -14.63 5.46
N CYS A 342 -4.16 -15.78 5.06
CA CYS A 342 -3.81 -16.14 3.68
C CYS A 342 -4.24 -17.58 3.40
N GLY A 343 -4.44 -17.91 2.12
CA GLY A 343 -4.46 -19.29 1.62
C GLY A 343 -5.74 -19.71 0.92
N ASP A 344 -6.75 -18.83 0.82
CA ASP A 344 -7.99 -19.13 0.10
C ASP A 344 -8.56 -17.89 -0.60
N ASP A 345 -9.21 -18.11 -1.74
CA ASP A 345 -9.69 -17.01 -2.59
C ASP A 345 -10.76 -16.13 -1.93
N ILE A 346 -11.53 -16.60 -0.95
CA ILE A 346 -12.56 -15.78 -0.30
C ILE A 346 -11.89 -14.81 0.67
N THR A 347 -11.03 -15.33 1.53
CA THR A 347 -10.20 -14.54 2.46
C THR A 347 -9.34 -13.55 1.69
N ASP A 348 -8.66 -14.02 0.64
CA ASP A 348 -7.77 -13.18 -0.16
C ASP A 348 -8.56 -12.10 -0.91
N PHE A 349 -9.74 -12.43 -1.45
CA PHE A 349 -10.60 -11.42 -2.10
C PHE A 349 -11.12 -10.38 -1.10
N LEU A 350 -11.47 -10.77 0.12
CA LEU A 350 -11.85 -9.84 1.19
C LEU A 350 -10.68 -8.94 1.57
N HIS A 351 -9.46 -9.46 1.70
CA HIS A 351 -8.28 -8.64 1.96
C HIS A 351 -7.73 -7.92 0.71
N GLY A 352 -8.43 -7.96 -0.42
CA GLY A 352 -7.97 -7.30 -1.64
C GLY A 352 -6.69 -7.88 -2.24
N PHE A 353 -6.35 -9.13 -1.92
CA PHE A 353 -5.06 -9.79 -2.21
C PHE A 353 -3.82 -9.07 -1.65
N LEU A 354 -4.03 -8.08 -0.78
CA LEU A 354 -2.96 -7.35 -0.08
C LEU A 354 -2.52 -8.05 1.22
N ASN A 355 -3.14 -9.17 1.55
CA ASN A 355 -2.70 -10.03 2.65
C ASN A 355 -1.36 -10.75 2.40
N TYR A 356 -0.80 -10.62 1.18
CA TYR A 356 0.50 -11.14 0.74
C TYR A 356 1.53 -10.02 0.52
N GLN A 357 1.57 -9.03 1.41
CA GLN A 357 2.40 -7.84 1.20
C GLN A 357 3.90 -8.15 1.15
N VAL A 358 4.39 -9.09 1.97
CA VAL A 358 5.79 -9.52 1.92
C VAL A 358 6.13 -10.06 0.52
N GLU A 359 5.33 -10.99 -0.01
CA GLU A 359 5.57 -11.59 -1.32
C GLU A 359 5.38 -10.58 -2.46
N HIS A 360 4.42 -9.66 -2.28
CA HIS A 360 4.18 -8.56 -3.20
C HIS A 360 5.40 -7.67 -3.37
N HIS A 361 6.09 -7.31 -2.29
CA HIS A 361 7.29 -6.49 -2.37
C HIS A 361 8.51 -7.23 -2.89
N LEU A 362 8.64 -8.51 -2.56
CA LEU A 362 9.72 -9.34 -3.09
C LEU A 362 9.62 -9.45 -4.62
N TRP A 363 8.42 -9.70 -5.15
CA TRP A 363 8.19 -9.92 -6.58
C TRP A 363 6.85 -9.33 -7.06
N PRO A 364 6.74 -7.99 -7.22
CA PRO A 364 5.48 -7.34 -7.54
C PRO A 364 4.88 -7.82 -8.88
N ASP A 365 5.72 -8.29 -9.80
CA ASP A 365 5.35 -8.79 -11.12
C ASP A 365 4.95 -10.28 -11.14
N LEU A 366 4.71 -10.89 -9.98
CA LEU A 366 4.03 -12.18 -9.90
C LEU A 366 2.51 -12.01 -9.83
N SER A 367 1.81 -13.06 -10.24
CA SER A 367 0.36 -13.17 -10.16
C SER A 367 -0.10 -13.46 -8.72
N MET A 368 -1.35 -13.12 -8.43
CA MET A 368 -2.05 -13.46 -7.18
C MET A 368 -1.90 -14.94 -6.79
N ARG A 369 -2.09 -15.85 -7.75
CA ARG A 369 -1.95 -17.29 -7.54
C ARG A 369 -0.52 -17.69 -7.17
N SER A 370 0.48 -16.95 -7.66
CA SER A 370 1.86 -17.17 -7.30
C SER A 370 2.18 -16.63 -5.90
N TYR A 371 1.54 -15.55 -5.45
CA TYR A 371 1.62 -15.10 -4.06
C TYR A 371 1.08 -16.14 -3.06
N GLN A 372 -0.06 -16.75 -3.37
CA GLN A 372 -0.60 -17.87 -2.58
C GLN A 372 0.42 -19.02 -2.39
N LYS A 373 1.20 -19.33 -3.44
CA LYS A 373 2.26 -20.35 -3.39
C LYS A 373 3.52 -19.87 -2.67
N ALA A 374 3.88 -18.60 -2.86
CA ALA A 374 5.06 -17.98 -2.29
C ALA A 374 5.00 -17.87 -0.78
N GLN A 375 3.83 -17.52 -0.23
CA GLN A 375 3.65 -17.20 1.20
C GLN A 375 4.23 -18.25 2.16
N PRO A 376 3.83 -19.54 2.08
CA PRO A 376 4.39 -20.55 2.97
C PRO A 376 5.90 -20.79 2.74
N LEU A 377 6.39 -20.60 1.51
CA LEU A 377 7.80 -20.80 1.17
C LEU A 377 8.68 -19.69 1.77
N ILE A 378 8.26 -18.43 1.65
CA ILE A 378 8.97 -17.30 2.24
C ILE A 378 8.91 -17.36 3.76
N GLN A 379 7.77 -17.72 4.35
CA GLN A 379 7.67 -17.87 5.80
C GLN A 379 8.63 -18.95 6.32
N ALA A 380 8.73 -20.10 5.64
CA ALA A 380 9.68 -21.16 6.00
C ALA A 380 11.15 -20.73 5.81
N LEU A 381 11.46 -20.04 4.71
CA LEU A 381 12.80 -19.49 4.45
C LEU A 381 13.21 -18.49 5.53
N CYS A 382 12.32 -17.56 5.91
CA CYS A 382 12.59 -16.59 6.97
C CYS A 382 12.91 -17.30 8.29
N ALA A 383 12.17 -18.37 8.62
CA ALA A 383 12.45 -19.18 9.81
C ALA A 383 13.82 -19.88 9.76
N GLU A 384 14.24 -20.39 8.60
CA GLU A 384 15.57 -21.01 8.40
C GLU A 384 16.70 -19.99 8.61
N HIS A 385 16.50 -18.75 8.16
CA HIS A 385 17.47 -17.66 8.28
C HIS A 385 17.37 -16.86 9.58
N GLY A 386 16.40 -17.18 10.45
CA GLY A 386 16.14 -16.43 11.68
C GLY A 386 15.57 -15.02 11.46
N VAL A 387 15.11 -14.69 10.26
CA VAL A 387 14.51 -13.39 9.92
C VAL A 387 13.05 -13.36 10.39
N PRO A 388 12.59 -12.29 11.08
CA PRO A 388 11.20 -12.19 11.49
C PRO A 388 10.28 -12.05 10.28
N TYR A 389 9.23 -12.85 10.25
CA TYR A 389 8.16 -12.78 9.26
C TYR A 389 6.84 -12.46 9.97
N VAL A 390 6.29 -11.26 9.75
CA VAL A 390 5.09 -10.78 10.44
C VAL A 390 3.84 -11.22 9.70
N LYS A 391 3.01 -12.05 10.35
CA LYS A 391 1.70 -12.47 9.85
C LYS A 391 0.70 -12.52 11.00
N GLU A 392 -0.24 -11.59 11.01
CA GLU A 392 -1.11 -11.33 12.16
C GLU A 392 -2.57 -11.03 11.71
N PRO A 393 -3.58 -11.17 12.59
CA PRO A 393 -4.95 -10.80 12.25
C PRO A 393 -5.06 -9.32 11.85
N VAL A 394 -5.78 -9.04 10.75
CA VAL A 394 -5.94 -7.68 10.21
C VAL A 394 -6.42 -6.67 11.25
N LEU A 395 -7.31 -7.07 12.17
CA LEU A 395 -7.80 -6.18 13.23
C LEU A 395 -6.70 -5.74 14.20
N LYS A 396 -5.78 -6.66 14.57
CA LYS A 396 -4.63 -6.32 15.41
C LYS A 396 -3.72 -5.32 14.68
N ARG A 397 -3.44 -5.57 13.39
CA ARG A 397 -2.65 -4.67 12.55
C ARG A 397 -3.28 -3.30 12.37
N THR A 398 -4.61 -3.22 12.28
CA THR A 398 -5.34 -1.94 12.30
C THR A 398 -5.13 -1.18 13.60
N MET A 399 -5.14 -1.85 14.75
CA MET A 399 -4.87 -1.19 16.03
C MET A 399 -3.40 -0.73 16.13
N ASP A 400 -2.45 -1.55 15.67
CA ASP A 400 -1.04 -1.18 15.61
C ASP A 400 -0.84 0.06 14.72
N LEU A 401 -1.44 0.07 13.53
CA LEU A 401 -1.46 1.24 12.63
C LEU A 401 -1.98 2.48 13.35
N VAL A 402 -3.14 2.40 13.99
CA VAL A 402 -3.76 3.56 14.66
C VAL A 402 -2.87 4.06 15.81
N ASP A 403 -2.29 3.16 16.60
CA ASP A 403 -1.35 3.52 17.68
C ASP A 403 -0.11 4.24 17.13
N ILE A 404 0.39 3.82 15.95
CA ILE A 404 1.45 4.54 15.22
C ILE A 404 0.96 5.92 14.74
N MET A 405 -0.21 6.01 14.12
CA MET A 405 -0.73 7.26 13.57
C MET A 405 -0.94 8.35 14.63
N VAL A 406 -1.39 7.98 15.83
CA VAL A 406 -1.67 8.95 16.91
C VAL A 406 -0.47 9.26 17.82
N GLY A 407 0.67 8.59 17.61
CA GLY A 407 1.88 8.82 18.39
C GLY A 407 1.95 8.06 19.71
N LYS A 408 1.12 7.03 19.91
CA LYS A 408 1.14 6.19 21.12
C LYS A 408 2.31 5.20 21.11
N THR A 409 2.73 4.80 19.92
CA THR A 409 3.96 4.02 19.70
C THR A 409 4.67 4.48 18.41
N SER A 410 5.80 3.87 18.10
CA SER A 410 6.63 4.15 16.92
C SER A 410 7.00 2.85 16.23
N MET A 411 7.27 2.94 14.92
CA MET A 411 7.79 1.81 14.16
C MET A 411 9.24 1.55 14.56
N ARG A 412 9.70 0.33 14.32
CA ARG A 412 11.01 -0.11 14.74
C ARG A 412 12.09 0.54 13.87
N LYS A 413 13.07 1.21 14.46
CA LYS A 413 14.18 1.81 13.69
C LYS A 413 15.30 0.79 13.49
N TYR A 414 15.65 0.51 12.24
CA TYR A 414 16.78 -0.37 11.92
C TYR A 414 18.10 0.33 12.29
N PRO A 415 18.98 -0.29 13.09
CA PRO A 415 20.19 0.36 13.60
C PRO A 415 21.23 0.50 12.48
N THR A 416 21.63 1.73 12.19
CA THR A 416 22.54 2.07 11.07
C THR A 416 23.92 1.43 11.18
N ALA A 417 24.37 1.11 12.40
CA ALA A 417 25.62 0.41 12.66
C ALA A 417 25.63 -1.04 12.14
N TYR A 418 24.44 -1.60 11.85
CA TYR A 418 24.26 -2.97 11.38
C TYR A 418 23.72 -3.04 9.94
N GLU A 419 23.77 -1.92 9.21
CA GLU A 419 23.49 -1.94 7.76
C GLU A 419 24.57 -2.74 7.04
N TYR A 420 24.16 -3.54 6.06
CA TYR A 420 25.09 -4.30 5.24
C TYR A 420 25.77 -3.38 4.22
N GLY A 421 26.97 -2.92 4.60
CA GLY A 421 27.75 -1.90 3.90
C GLY A 421 27.83 -2.02 2.36
N PRO A 422 28.04 -3.22 1.78
CA PRO A 422 28.13 -3.39 0.32
C PRO A 422 26.90 -2.92 -0.48
N ASP A 423 25.73 -2.87 0.16
CA ASP A 423 24.46 -2.55 -0.49
C ASP A 423 24.01 -1.10 -0.28
N MET A 424 24.69 -0.34 0.58
CA MET A 424 24.28 1.01 0.95
C MET A 424 24.74 2.03 -0.09
N VAL A 425 23.86 2.98 -0.41
CA VAL A 425 24.14 4.06 -1.36
C VAL A 425 24.49 5.33 -0.59
N GLU A 426 25.63 5.93 -0.90
CA GLU A 426 26.04 7.22 -0.33
C GLU A 426 25.52 8.41 -1.16
N GLY A 427 25.07 9.48 -0.47
CA GLY A 427 24.79 10.78 -1.09
C GLY A 427 23.48 10.89 -1.89
N ALA A 428 23.39 11.91 -2.77
CA ALA A 428 22.18 12.34 -3.48
C ALA A 428 21.61 11.34 -4.51
N ALA A 429 22.17 10.14 -4.63
CA ALA A 429 21.68 9.06 -5.49
C ALA A 429 20.41 8.35 -4.95
N ALA A 430 19.85 8.84 -3.84
CA ALA A 430 18.69 8.30 -3.14
C ALA A 430 17.31 8.90 -3.56
N HIS A 431 17.23 9.75 -4.60
CA HIS A 431 16.02 10.53 -4.95
C HIS A 431 15.63 10.55 -6.43
#